data_AF-A0A067NB29-F1
#
_entry.id   AF-A0A067NB29-F1
#
_cell.length_a   1.000
_cell.length_b   1.000
_cell.length_c   1.000
_cell.angle_alpha   90.00
_cell.angle_beta   90.00
_cell.angle_gamma   90.00
#
_symmetry.space_group_name_H-M   'P 1'
#
loop_
_entity.id
_entity.type
_entity.pdbx_description
1 polymer ?
#
loop_
_entity_poly.entity_id
_entity_poly.type
_entity_poly.pdbx_seq_one_letter_code
_entity_poly.pdbx_strand_id
1 'polypeptide(L)'
;TPRPLVDSQGRVFAVLAGKPKGESFDADCRQAYQAMDAELLEFDLKEAKRKHRRGEYPALTVGVSYGNGQTAPSRLASGERGRCAEGLTRLLENPSIQRLAAYGDSAFHLWVPKLYSHYRDCIERMYTALPHLRRNFRMSVFPCATFNFGPQVRTFKHRDTLNLANGWCSIIALGRFDHKRGGHIVLWDAKLVIEFPAGSTILIPSSAIMHSNVSVREGESRASFTQYAAGGIFRWVDNGCQRQAVFQQIDPVSYDQRMQERKDGWQKGLAMYSSLNELLTTSDQ
;
A
#
# COMPACT_ATOMS: atom_id res chain seq x y z
N THR A 1 -17.89 11.00 1.77
CA THR A 1 -18.41 9.83 2.49
C THR A 1 -17.75 8.59 1.96
N PRO A 2 -17.30 7.67 2.83
CA PRO A 2 -16.75 6.39 2.39
C PRO A 2 -17.73 5.64 1.48
N ARG A 3 -17.24 4.95 0.45
CA ARG A 3 -18.06 4.13 -0.45
C ARG A 3 -17.38 2.77 -0.70
N PRO A 4 -17.96 1.66 -0.24
CA PRO A 4 -17.46 0.34 -0.58
C PRO A 4 -17.77 -0.01 -2.03
N LEU A 5 -16.88 -0.77 -2.66
CA LEU A 5 -17.10 -1.44 -3.94
C LEU A 5 -17.29 -2.93 -3.65
N VAL A 6 -18.41 -3.49 -4.09
CA VAL A 6 -18.81 -4.86 -3.79
C VAL A 6 -18.84 -5.73 -5.04
N ASP A 7 -18.51 -7.01 -4.88
CA ASP A 7 -18.68 -7.99 -5.94
C ASP A 7 -20.10 -8.57 -5.97
N SER A 8 -20.34 -9.53 -6.87
CA SER A 8 -21.64 -10.19 -7.03
C SER A 8 -22.09 -11.01 -5.82
N GLN A 9 -21.22 -11.25 -4.84
CA GLN A 9 -21.52 -11.96 -3.59
C GLN A 9 -21.65 -10.98 -2.40
N GLY A 10 -21.62 -9.67 -2.64
CA GLY A 10 -21.69 -8.66 -1.59
C GLY A 10 -20.40 -8.50 -0.79
N ARG A 11 -19.28 -9.09 -1.26
CA ARG A 11 -17.97 -8.94 -0.62
C ARG A 11 -17.38 -7.60 -1.00
N VAL A 12 -16.91 -6.84 -0.02
CA VAL A 12 -16.22 -5.57 -0.24
C VAL A 12 -14.82 -5.89 -0.78
N PHE A 13 -14.59 -5.63 -2.06
CA PHE A 13 -13.30 -5.90 -2.71
C PHE A 13 -12.39 -4.68 -2.77
N ALA A 14 -12.94 -3.47 -2.58
CA ALA A 14 -12.20 -2.22 -2.49
C ALA A 14 -13.05 -1.17 -1.77
N VAL A 15 -12.44 -0.10 -1.26
CA VAL A 15 -13.17 1.00 -0.63
C VAL A 15 -12.60 2.35 -0.98
N LEU A 16 -13.47 3.26 -1.42
CA LEU A 16 -13.20 4.69 -1.47
C LEU A 16 -13.37 5.23 -0.07
N ALA A 17 -12.34 5.15 0.78
CA ALA A 17 -12.39 5.59 2.17
C ALA A 17 -12.65 7.10 2.31
N GLY A 18 -12.25 7.89 1.30
CA GLY A 18 -12.41 9.34 1.32
C GLY A 18 -11.38 9.97 2.25
N LYS A 19 -11.81 10.93 3.06
CA LYS A 19 -10.94 11.62 4.03
C LYS A 19 -11.72 11.93 5.31
N PRO A 20 -11.05 12.06 6.47
CA PRO A 20 -11.66 12.59 7.68
C PRO A 20 -12.35 13.94 7.43
N LYS A 21 -13.43 14.21 8.18
CA LYS A 21 -14.07 15.53 8.17
C LYS A 21 -13.26 16.50 9.03
N GLY A 22 -13.05 17.72 8.55
CA GLY A 22 -12.40 18.80 9.30
C GLY A 22 -11.23 19.44 8.54
N GLU A 23 -11.00 20.74 8.77
CA GLU A 23 -9.96 21.51 8.08
C GLU A 23 -8.53 21.05 8.40
N SER A 24 -8.34 20.40 9.54
CA SER A 24 -7.03 19.88 9.98
C SER A 24 -6.46 18.84 9.02
N PHE A 25 -7.28 17.91 8.53
CA PHE A 25 -6.81 16.88 7.60
C PHE A 25 -6.50 17.45 6.20
N ASP A 26 -7.23 18.48 5.78
CA ASP A 26 -6.92 19.17 4.53
C ASP A 26 -5.61 19.97 4.64
N ALA A 27 -5.34 20.55 5.80
CA ALA A 27 -4.04 21.15 6.09
C ALA A 27 -2.92 20.09 6.08
N ASP A 28 -3.17 18.90 6.60
CA ASP A 28 -2.21 17.79 6.55
C ASP A 28 -1.91 17.33 5.12
N CYS A 29 -2.93 17.22 4.28
CA CYS A 29 -2.72 16.86 2.88
C CYS A 29 -1.86 17.91 2.15
N ARG A 30 -2.08 19.20 2.43
CA ARG A 30 -1.26 20.29 1.87
C ARG A 30 0.19 20.24 2.38
N GLN A 31 0.38 20.08 3.69
CA GLN A 31 1.70 20.01 4.32
C GLN A 31 2.48 18.78 3.85
N ALA A 32 1.82 17.62 3.72
CA ALA A 32 2.44 16.40 3.19
C ALA A 32 2.87 16.59 1.72
N TYR A 33 2.03 17.20 0.89
CA TYR A 33 2.39 17.52 -0.50
C TYR A 33 3.61 18.46 -0.55
N GLN A 34 3.61 19.54 0.24
CA GLN A 34 4.72 20.49 0.30
C GLN A 34 6.02 19.85 0.79
N ALA A 35 5.94 18.97 1.80
CA ALA A 35 7.10 18.23 2.28
C ALA A 35 7.66 17.31 1.19
N MET A 36 6.80 16.58 0.46
CA MET A 36 7.23 15.76 -0.67
C MET A 36 7.90 16.59 -1.78
N ASP A 37 7.34 17.76 -2.10
CA ASP A 37 7.87 18.65 -3.13
C ASP A 37 9.24 19.23 -2.74
N ALA A 38 9.38 19.67 -1.49
CA ALA A 38 10.64 20.18 -0.95
C ALA A 38 11.75 19.10 -0.99
N GLU A 39 11.44 17.88 -0.57
CA GLU A 39 12.42 16.79 -0.58
C GLU A 39 12.80 16.36 -2.00
N LEU A 40 11.88 16.45 -2.97
CA LEU A 40 12.17 16.13 -4.36
C LEU A 40 13.27 17.03 -4.95
N LEU A 41 13.34 18.31 -4.54
CA LEU A 41 14.36 19.26 -5.00
C LEU A 41 15.77 18.86 -4.52
N GLU A 42 15.86 18.24 -3.35
CA GLU A 42 17.12 17.80 -2.73
C GLU A 42 17.57 16.41 -3.20
N PHE A 43 16.67 15.65 -3.84
CA PHE A 43 16.97 14.28 -4.26
C PHE A 43 17.80 14.21 -5.54
N ASP A 44 18.94 13.57 -5.42
CA ASP A 44 19.77 13.12 -6.53
C ASP A 44 19.24 11.79 -7.12
N LEU A 45 18.15 11.90 -7.88
CA LEU A 45 17.45 10.74 -8.44
C LEU A 45 18.04 10.29 -9.78
N LYS A 46 18.56 9.06 -9.80
CA LYS A 46 18.88 8.34 -11.04
C LYS A 46 17.67 8.22 -11.96
N GLU A 47 17.90 8.12 -13.27
CA GLU A 47 16.82 8.03 -14.27
C GLU A 47 15.85 6.86 -14.01
N ALA A 48 16.34 5.70 -13.55
CA ALA A 48 15.51 4.54 -13.20
C ALA A 48 14.50 4.80 -12.05
N LYS A 49 14.65 5.90 -11.30
CA LYS A 49 13.68 6.37 -10.30
C LYS A 49 12.67 7.36 -10.87
N ARG A 50 12.92 7.90 -12.06
CA ARG A 50 12.05 8.83 -12.81
C ARG A 50 11.28 8.14 -13.94
N LYS A 51 11.79 7.02 -14.45
CA LYS A 51 11.15 6.17 -15.45
C LYS A 51 11.15 4.74 -14.94
N HIS A 52 9.95 4.19 -14.72
CA HIS A 52 9.79 2.83 -14.22
C HIS A 52 8.56 2.17 -14.86
N ARG A 53 8.40 0.86 -14.66
CA ARG A 53 7.32 0.04 -15.26
C ARG A 53 5.89 0.56 -15.02
N ARG A 54 5.70 1.45 -14.04
CA ARG A 54 4.41 2.01 -13.64
C ARG A 54 4.18 3.43 -14.18
N GLY A 55 5.17 4.09 -14.76
CA GLY A 55 5.02 5.47 -15.24
C GLY A 55 6.34 6.24 -15.30
N GLU A 56 6.23 7.47 -15.76
CA GLU A 56 7.33 8.43 -15.94
C GLU A 56 7.19 9.55 -14.92
N TYR A 57 7.50 9.25 -13.67
CA TYR A 57 7.53 10.23 -12.58
C TYR A 57 8.52 9.76 -11.50
N PRO A 58 9.02 10.68 -10.66
CA PRO A 58 9.91 10.31 -9.56
C PRO A 58 9.18 9.48 -8.50
N ALA A 59 9.74 8.32 -8.13
CA ALA A 59 9.19 7.48 -7.09
C ALA A 59 10.28 6.90 -6.17
N LEU A 60 10.09 7.05 -4.86
CA LEU A 60 10.94 6.43 -3.83
C LEU A 60 10.12 5.55 -2.92
N THR A 61 10.68 4.38 -2.61
CA THR A 61 10.06 3.38 -1.75
C THR A 61 10.90 3.18 -0.49
N VAL A 62 10.24 3.02 0.65
CA VAL A 62 10.88 2.88 1.97
C VAL A 62 10.21 1.77 2.78
N GLY A 63 10.96 1.23 3.73
CA GLY A 63 10.50 0.17 4.62
C GLY A 63 10.98 -1.21 4.21
N VAL A 64 10.31 -2.23 4.72
CA VAL A 64 10.71 -3.64 4.62
C VAL A 64 9.99 -4.32 3.46
N SER A 65 10.75 -5.05 2.66
CA SER A 65 10.22 -5.88 1.58
C SER A 65 10.96 -7.23 1.53
N TYR A 66 10.42 -8.18 0.77
CA TYR A 66 11.04 -9.48 0.55
C TYR A 66 10.77 -10.00 -0.86
N GLY A 67 11.86 -10.21 -1.61
CA GLY A 67 11.86 -10.71 -2.98
C GLY A 67 13.25 -10.58 -3.61
N ASN A 68 13.34 -10.70 -4.93
CA ASN A 68 14.57 -10.40 -5.71
C ASN A 68 15.86 -11.04 -5.16
N GLY A 69 15.80 -12.29 -4.71
CA GLY A 69 16.97 -13.03 -4.22
C GLY A 69 17.39 -12.73 -2.77
N GLN A 70 16.65 -11.89 -2.04
CA GLN A 70 16.89 -11.67 -0.60
C GLN A 70 16.77 -12.98 0.19
N THR A 71 17.62 -13.15 1.21
CA THR A 71 17.60 -14.33 2.08
C THR A 71 16.63 -14.20 3.25
N ALA A 72 16.33 -12.98 3.67
CA ALA A 72 15.29 -12.63 4.65
C ALA A 72 14.66 -11.28 4.29
N PRO A 73 13.47 -10.95 4.82
CA PRO A 73 12.93 -9.59 4.74
C PRO A 73 13.98 -8.55 5.16
N SER A 74 14.14 -7.49 4.38
CA SER A 74 15.08 -6.42 4.71
C SER A 74 14.55 -5.06 4.28
N ARG A 75 15.13 -3.99 4.85
CA ARG A 75 14.86 -2.64 4.38
C ARG A 75 15.35 -2.44 2.95
N LEU A 76 14.60 -1.64 2.20
CA LEU A 76 14.93 -1.26 0.84
C LEU A 76 16.05 -0.22 0.81
N ALA A 77 17.00 -0.40 -0.11
CA ALA A 77 18.21 0.42 -0.21
C ALA A 77 17.96 1.93 -0.32
N SER A 78 16.85 2.34 -0.95
CA SER A 78 16.47 3.76 -1.04
C SER A 78 16.30 4.43 0.31
N GLY A 79 15.95 3.68 1.36
CA GLY A 79 15.81 4.19 2.72
C GLY A 79 17.04 4.00 3.62
N GLU A 80 18.16 3.48 3.10
CA GLU A 80 19.27 3.08 3.96
C GLU A 80 20.45 4.06 3.97
N ARG A 81 20.80 4.70 2.83
CA ARG A 81 21.98 5.58 2.74
C ARG A 81 21.82 6.73 1.75
N GLY A 82 22.51 7.83 2.03
CA GLY A 82 22.61 9.01 1.17
C GLY A 82 21.41 9.96 1.27
N ARG A 83 21.44 11.02 0.46
CA ARG A 83 20.44 12.13 0.49
C ARG A 83 18.98 11.65 0.39
N CYS A 84 18.72 10.62 -0.42
CA CYS A 84 17.38 10.03 -0.52
C CYS A 84 16.91 9.41 0.80
N ALA A 85 17.79 8.72 1.53
CA ALA A 85 17.44 8.08 2.80
C ALA A 85 17.17 9.13 3.88
N GLU A 86 17.95 10.21 3.92
CA GLU A 86 17.76 11.32 4.85
C GLU A 86 16.41 12.03 4.61
N GLY A 87 16.07 12.36 3.35
CA GLY A 87 14.78 12.96 3.05
C GLY A 87 13.61 12.01 3.25
N LEU A 88 13.76 10.72 2.94
CA LEU A 88 12.75 9.71 3.31
C LEU A 88 12.55 9.62 4.83
N THR A 89 13.61 9.76 5.63
CA THR A 89 13.51 9.79 7.09
C THR A 89 12.70 11.00 7.54
N ARG A 90 12.99 12.20 7.02
CA ARG A 90 12.20 13.41 7.30
C ARG A 90 10.74 13.27 6.88
N LEU A 91 10.45 12.62 5.74
CA LEU A 91 9.08 12.34 5.30
C LEU A 91 8.37 11.34 6.24
N LEU A 92 9.06 10.32 6.73
CA LEU A 92 8.49 9.36 7.68
C LEU A 92 8.22 10.00 9.06
N GLU A 93 9.08 10.94 9.46
CA GLU A 93 8.95 11.69 10.73
C GLU A 93 7.94 12.84 10.64
N ASN A 94 7.57 13.28 9.43
CA ASN A 94 6.62 14.37 9.22
C ASN A 94 5.23 14.04 9.83
N PRO A 95 4.72 14.87 10.77
CA PRO A 95 3.46 14.59 11.46
C PRO A 95 2.25 14.44 10.54
N SER A 96 2.18 15.22 9.45
CA SER A 96 1.07 15.13 8.49
C SER A 96 1.12 13.79 7.75
N ILE A 97 2.29 13.36 7.29
CA ILE A 97 2.45 12.04 6.63
C ILE A 97 2.10 10.90 7.58
N GLN A 98 2.51 10.98 8.86
CA GLN A 98 2.11 9.99 9.87
C GLN A 98 0.58 9.92 10.04
N ARG A 99 -0.12 11.06 10.03
CA ARG A 99 -1.59 11.11 10.09
C ARG A 99 -2.25 10.52 8.84
N LEU A 100 -1.71 10.80 7.65
CA LEU A 100 -2.18 10.17 6.41
C LEU A 100 -2.00 8.65 6.46
N ALA A 101 -0.85 8.18 6.95
CA ALA A 101 -0.55 6.76 7.11
C ALA A 101 -1.51 6.07 8.09
N ALA A 102 -1.73 6.69 9.25
CA ALA A 102 -2.63 6.21 10.29
C ALA A 102 -4.10 6.16 9.83
N TYR A 103 -4.54 7.12 9.01
CA TYR A 103 -5.89 7.09 8.44
C TYR A 103 -6.08 5.92 7.46
N GLY A 104 -5.11 5.70 6.58
CA GLY A 104 -5.13 4.55 5.66
C GLY A 104 -5.16 3.21 6.40
N ASP A 105 -4.36 3.09 7.47
CA ASP A 105 -4.36 1.91 8.34
C ASP A 105 -5.69 1.71 9.08
N SER A 106 -6.24 2.77 9.67
CA SER A 106 -7.53 2.73 10.37
C SER A 106 -8.66 2.33 9.42
N ALA A 107 -8.66 2.85 8.19
CA ALA A 107 -9.62 2.45 7.17
C ALA A 107 -9.43 0.97 6.77
N PHE A 108 -8.19 0.47 6.68
CA PHE A 108 -7.94 -0.94 6.43
C PHE A 108 -8.53 -1.83 7.53
N HIS A 109 -8.28 -1.49 8.79
CA HIS A 109 -8.80 -2.21 9.94
C HIS A 109 -10.34 -2.23 9.95
N LEU A 110 -10.96 -1.08 9.73
CA LEU A 110 -12.43 -0.94 9.73
C LEU A 110 -13.09 -1.80 8.64
N TRP A 111 -12.59 -1.74 7.41
CA TRP A 111 -13.27 -2.33 6.26
C TRP A 111 -12.97 -3.82 6.09
N VAL A 112 -11.82 -4.30 6.56
CA VAL A 112 -11.37 -5.69 6.36
C VAL A 112 -10.67 -6.26 7.60
N PRO A 113 -11.33 -6.31 8.77
CA PRO A 113 -10.70 -6.64 10.06
C PRO A 113 -10.03 -8.02 10.10
N LYS A 114 -10.58 -9.04 9.43
CA LYS A 114 -9.97 -10.38 9.37
C LYS A 114 -8.61 -10.33 8.66
N LEU A 115 -8.56 -9.67 7.50
CA LEU A 115 -7.31 -9.48 6.76
C LEU A 115 -6.33 -8.57 7.52
N TYR A 116 -6.83 -7.52 8.17
CA TYR A 116 -6.01 -6.64 9.00
C TYR A 116 -5.32 -7.40 10.15
N SER A 117 -6.05 -8.26 10.86
CA SER A 117 -5.49 -9.13 11.89
C SER A 117 -4.42 -10.08 11.33
N HIS A 118 -4.67 -10.69 10.16
CA HIS A 118 -3.66 -11.50 9.48
C HIS A 118 -2.38 -10.70 9.14
N TYR A 119 -2.53 -9.46 8.66
CA TYR A 119 -1.41 -8.54 8.45
C TYR A 119 -0.66 -8.28 9.74
N ARG A 120 -1.35 -7.80 10.78
CA ARG A 120 -0.74 -7.47 12.08
C ARG A 120 0.05 -8.66 12.61
N ASP A 121 -0.58 -9.83 12.72
CA ASP A 121 0.05 -11.01 13.31
C ASP A 121 1.28 -11.48 12.51
N CYS A 122 1.18 -11.47 11.18
CA CYS A 122 2.32 -11.79 10.31
C CYS A 122 3.47 -10.78 10.46
N ILE A 123 3.15 -9.48 10.41
CA ILE A 123 4.16 -8.41 10.44
C ILE A 123 4.81 -8.32 11.83
N GLU A 124 4.07 -8.51 12.93
CA GLU A 124 4.67 -8.63 14.27
C GLU A 124 5.64 -9.80 14.34
N ARG A 125 5.25 -11.00 13.88
CA ARG A 125 6.14 -12.17 13.86
C ARG A 125 7.42 -11.91 13.07
N MET A 126 7.33 -11.19 11.94
CA MET A 126 8.51 -10.76 11.19
C MET A 126 9.41 -9.85 12.02
N TYR A 127 8.86 -8.82 12.68
CA TYR A 127 9.65 -7.90 13.50
C TYR A 127 10.23 -8.57 14.75
N THR A 128 9.53 -9.53 15.36
CA THR A 128 10.06 -10.35 16.46
C THR A 128 11.25 -11.19 15.99
N ALA A 129 11.16 -11.81 14.82
CA ALA A 129 12.25 -12.61 14.26
C ALA A 129 13.44 -11.76 13.75
N LEU A 130 13.19 -10.49 13.40
CA LEU A 130 14.17 -9.58 12.83
C LEU A 130 14.19 -8.23 13.59
N PRO A 131 14.65 -8.21 14.86
CA PRO A 131 14.52 -7.05 15.75
C PRO A 131 15.35 -5.82 15.31
N HIS A 132 16.27 -6.00 14.36
CA HIS A 132 17.05 -4.89 13.76
C HIS A 132 16.23 -4.08 12.73
N LEU A 133 15.11 -4.63 12.25
CA LEU A 133 14.18 -3.91 11.38
C LEU A 133 13.35 -2.93 12.21
N ARG A 134 12.94 -1.84 11.57
CA ARG A 134 12.13 -0.75 12.15
C ARG A 134 10.91 -0.54 11.28
N ARG A 135 9.81 -0.12 11.90
CA ARG A 135 8.57 0.25 11.24
C ARG A 135 8.71 1.61 10.56
N ASN A 136 7.99 1.79 9.46
CA ASN A 136 7.85 3.10 8.82
C ASN A 136 7.04 4.06 9.72
N PHE A 137 5.93 3.55 10.27
CA PHE A 137 5.01 4.31 11.11
C PHE A 137 4.58 3.47 12.29
N ARG A 138 4.38 4.11 13.45
CA ARG A 138 3.88 3.43 14.66
C ARG A 138 2.44 2.93 14.48
N MET A 139 1.61 3.71 13.80
CA MET A 139 0.18 3.46 13.59
C MET A 139 -0.10 2.89 12.19
N SER A 140 0.71 1.92 11.75
CA SER A 140 0.52 1.25 10.46
C SER A 140 1.00 -0.19 10.50
N VAL A 141 0.17 -1.12 10.03
CA VAL A 141 0.56 -2.53 9.81
C VAL A 141 1.36 -2.71 8.52
N PHE A 142 1.41 -1.70 7.65
CA PHE A 142 2.10 -1.81 6.38
C PHE A 142 3.63 -1.68 6.57
N PRO A 143 4.42 -2.71 6.18
CA PRO A 143 5.86 -2.67 6.33
C PRO A 143 6.55 -1.79 5.28
N CYS A 144 5.85 -1.45 4.19
CA CYS A 144 6.42 -0.73 3.04
C CYS A 144 5.53 0.42 2.59
N ALA A 145 6.16 1.48 2.07
CA ALA A 145 5.46 2.63 1.53
C ALA A 145 6.20 3.20 0.31
N THR A 146 5.46 3.80 -0.62
CA THR A 146 6.02 4.53 -1.77
C THR A 146 5.47 5.96 -1.82
N PHE A 147 6.39 6.91 -1.93
CA PHE A 147 6.13 8.30 -2.27
C PHE A 147 6.26 8.47 -3.79
N ASN A 148 5.16 8.84 -4.44
CA ASN A 148 5.11 9.15 -5.86
C ASN A 148 5.07 10.68 -5.97
N PHE A 149 6.18 11.26 -6.39
CA PHE A 149 6.37 12.71 -6.33
C PHE A 149 5.79 13.39 -7.57
N GLY A 150 5.16 14.54 -7.34
CA GLY A 150 4.51 15.37 -8.35
C GLY A 150 5.47 16.01 -9.35
N PRO A 151 4.96 16.93 -10.20
CA PRO A 151 3.59 17.44 -10.21
C PRO A 151 2.61 16.64 -11.07
N GLN A 152 3.06 15.69 -11.90
CA GLN A 152 2.19 15.05 -12.91
C GLN A 152 2.15 13.53 -12.77
N VAL A 153 1.99 13.01 -11.54
CA VAL A 153 1.94 11.56 -11.30
C VAL A 153 0.76 10.93 -12.03
N ARG A 154 1.07 10.21 -13.10
CA ARG A 154 0.18 9.29 -13.82
C ARG A 154 0.79 7.91 -13.88
N THR A 155 -0.03 6.88 -13.78
CA THR A 155 0.45 5.50 -13.86
C THR A 155 -0.03 4.83 -15.13
N PHE A 156 0.84 4.02 -15.72
CA PHE A 156 0.45 3.04 -16.73
C PHE A 156 -0.41 1.94 -16.10
N LYS A 157 -1.19 1.23 -16.91
CA LYS A 157 -1.98 0.07 -16.48
C LYS A 157 -1.07 -1.01 -15.90
N HIS A 158 -1.26 -1.39 -14.64
CA HIS A 158 -0.42 -2.40 -13.99
C HIS A 158 -1.14 -3.18 -12.87
N ARG A 159 -0.43 -4.20 -12.37
CA ARG A 159 -0.69 -4.87 -11.09
C ARG A 159 0.57 -4.82 -10.24
N ASP A 160 0.40 -4.74 -8.94
CA ASP A 160 1.50 -4.82 -7.98
C ASP A 160 1.79 -6.27 -7.59
N THR A 161 2.24 -7.05 -8.56
CA THR A 161 2.36 -8.52 -8.48
C THR A 161 3.25 -9.05 -7.36
N LEU A 162 4.07 -8.21 -6.72
CA LEU A 162 4.91 -8.59 -5.58
C LEU A 162 4.21 -8.41 -4.23
N ASN A 163 3.09 -7.68 -4.20
CA ASN A 163 2.28 -7.51 -3.00
C ASN A 163 1.49 -8.79 -2.71
N LEU A 164 1.07 -8.95 -1.46
CA LEU A 164 0.20 -10.07 -1.08
C LEU A 164 -1.04 -10.09 -2.00
N ALA A 165 -1.37 -11.27 -2.54
CA ALA A 165 -2.37 -11.40 -3.62
C ALA A 165 -3.76 -10.90 -3.21
N ASN A 166 -4.25 -11.34 -2.06
CA ASN A 166 -5.47 -10.85 -1.41
C ASN A 166 -5.18 -9.64 -0.50
N GLY A 167 -3.97 -9.10 -0.54
CA GLY A 167 -3.55 -8.01 0.31
C GLY A 167 -4.03 -6.66 -0.22
N TRP A 168 -4.39 -5.76 0.70
CA TRP A 168 -4.83 -4.42 0.34
C TRP A 168 -3.66 -3.43 0.40
N CYS A 169 -3.76 -2.38 -0.41
CA CYS A 169 -2.85 -1.25 -0.42
C CYS A 169 -3.65 0.02 -0.19
N SER A 170 -3.15 0.87 0.70
CA SER A 170 -3.71 2.21 0.92
C SER A 170 -3.06 3.18 -0.05
N ILE A 171 -3.88 3.97 -0.76
CA ILE A 171 -3.43 4.98 -1.72
C ILE A 171 -4.14 6.29 -1.39
N ILE A 172 -3.38 7.35 -1.13
CA ILE A 172 -3.91 8.71 -1.00
C ILE A 172 -3.43 9.59 -2.15
N ALA A 173 -4.34 10.32 -2.78
CA ALA A 173 -4.00 11.37 -3.75
C ALA A 173 -3.69 12.69 -3.02
N LEU A 174 -2.64 13.38 -3.46
CA LEU A 174 -2.22 14.68 -2.94
C LEU A 174 -2.05 15.67 -4.10
N GLY A 175 -2.01 16.96 -3.79
CA GLY A 175 -1.84 18.04 -4.77
C GLY A 175 -3.08 18.89 -4.98
N ARG A 176 -3.08 19.68 -6.06
CA ARG A 176 -4.15 20.62 -6.42
C ARG A 176 -4.59 20.38 -7.85
N PHE A 177 -5.76 19.76 -8.02
CA PHE A 177 -6.34 19.45 -9.32
C PHE A 177 -7.88 19.35 -9.23
N ASP A 178 -8.56 19.57 -10.35
CA ASP A 178 -9.99 19.31 -10.50
C ASP A 178 -10.24 17.82 -10.79
N HIS A 179 -10.68 17.11 -9.76
CA HIS A 179 -10.95 15.68 -9.78
C HIS A 179 -12.13 15.25 -10.65
N LYS A 180 -12.92 16.19 -11.19
CA LYS A 180 -13.96 15.91 -12.19
C LYS A 180 -13.41 15.92 -13.62
N ARG A 181 -12.18 16.41 -13.77
CA ARG A 181 -11.57 16.73 -15.07
C ARG A 181 -10.25 16.00 -15.30
N GLY A 182 -9.72 15.29 -14.29
CA GLY A 182 -8.46 14.57 -14.35
C GLY A 182 -8.13 13.87 -13.03
N GLY A 183 -6.99 13.19 -12.98
CA GLY A 183 -6.51 12.51 -11.76
C GLY A 183 -7.32 11.30 -11.28
N HIS A 184 -8.33 10.87 -12.05
CA HIS A 184 -9.17 9.71 -11.77
C HIS A 184 -8.35 8.44 -11.57
N ILE A 185 -8.86 7.54 -10.73
CA ILE A 185 -8.34 6.16 -10.62
C ILE A 185 -9.18 5.23 -11.49
N VAL A 186 -8.52 4.31 -12.19
CA VAL A 186 -9.16 3.33 -13.07
C VAL A 186 -8.95 1.95 -12.46
N LEU A 187 -10.05 1.23 -12.21
CA LEU A 187 -10.04 -0.17 -11.81
C LEU A 187 -10.52 -1.00 -13.00
N TRP A 188 -9.58 -1.49 -13.79
CA TRP A 188 -9.85 -2.04 -15.12
C TRP A 188 -10.68 -3.32 -15.09
N ASP A 189 -10.34 -4.23 -14.18
CA ASP A 189 -11.06 -5.51 -14.07
C ASP A 189 -12.51 -5.30 -13.59
N ALA A 190 -12.76 -4.22 -12.84
CA ALA A 190 -14.10 -3.81 -12.41
C ALA A 190 -14.82 -2.91 -13.44
N LYS A 191 -14.17 -2.52 -14.53
CA LYS A 191 -14.67 -1.56 -15.54
C LYS A 191 -15.10 -0.22 -14.93
N LEU A 192 -14.38 0.27 -13.92
CA LEU A 192 -14.68 1.52 -13.22
C LEU A 192 -13.65 2.61 -13.52
N VAL A 193 -14.14 3.80 -13.81
CA VAL A 193 -13.37 5.06 -13.78
C VAL A 193 -13.94 5.91 -12.66
N ILE A 194 -13.10 6.29 -11.70
CA ILE A 194 -13.54 6.87 -10.44
C ILE A 194 -12.91 8.25 -10.28
N GLU A 195 -13.76 9.27 -10.15
CA GLU A 195 -13.35 10.60 -9.69
C GLU A 195 -12.68 10.47 -8.32
N PHE A 196 -11.40 10.87 -8.23
CA PHE A 196 -10.57 10.64 -7.05
C PHE A 196 -9.99 11.96 -6.53
N PRO A 197 -10.67 12.65 -5.60
CA PRO A 197 -10.27 13.97 -5.12
C PRO A 197 -8.93 13.97 -4.37
N ALA A 198 -8.20 15.07 -4.47
CA ALA A 198 -7.06 15.33 -3.60
C ALA A 198 -7.45 15.21 -2.11
N GLY A 199 -6.56 14.60 -1.32
CA GLY A 199 -6.77 14.22 0.08
C GLY A 199 -7.58 12.94 0.28
N SER A 200 -8.19 12.37 -0.76
CA SER A 200 -8.96 11.13 -0.62
C SER A 200 -8.06 9.91 -0.62
N THR A 201 -8.44 8.92 0.21
CA THR A 201 -7.81 7.60 0.31
C THR A 201 -8.71 6.55 -0.33
N ILE A 202 -8.09 5.61 -1.04
CA ILE A 202 -8.72 4.37 -1.52
C ILE A 202 -7.89 3.18 -1.03
N LEU A 203 -8.55 2.09 -0.67
CA LEU A 203 -7.89 0.80 -0.47
C LEU A 203 -8.31 -0.19 -1.54
N ILE A 204 -7.32 -0.82 -2.17
CA ILE A 204 -7.53 -1.79 -3.25
C ILE A 204 -6.61 -3.02 -3.11
N PRO A 205 -7.01 -4.18 -3.61
CA PRO A 205 -6.16 -5.35 -3.71
C PRO A 205 -5.24 -5.23 -4.92
N SER A 206 -4.23 -4.35 -4.83
CA SER A 206 -3.41 -3.90 -5.96
C SER A 206 -2.66 -5.01 -6.72
N SER A 207 -2.45 -6.16 -6.09
CA SER A 207 -1.87 -7.35 -6.71
C SER A 207 -2.88 -8.11 -7.58
N ALA A 208 -4.15 -8.14 -7.17
CA ALA A 208 -5.24 -8.82 -7.88
C ALA A 208 -5.93 -7.94 -8.92
N ILE A 209 -6.18 -6.67 -8.61
CA ILE A 209 -6.91 -5.75 -9.48
C ILE A 209 -5.96 -4.93 -10.36
N MET A 210 -6.18 -4.98 -11.67
CA MET A 210 -5.45 -4.16 -12.62
C MET A 210 -5.91 -2.71 -12.51
N HIS A 211 -4.98 -1.80 -12.28
CA HIS A 211 -5.30 -0.42 -11.97
C HIS A 211 -4.32 0.57 -12.60
N SER A 212 -4.75 1.82 -12.67
CA SER A 212 -3.94 2.98 -13.07
C SER A 212 -4.61 4.26 -12.57
N ASN A 213 -3.98 5.41 -12.82
CA ASN A 213 -4.60 6.72 -12.71
C ASN A 213 -4.29 7.56 -13.95
N VAL A 214 -5.22 8.46 -14.28
CA VAL A 214 -5.07 9.36 -15.43
C VAL A 214 -4.31 10.63 -15.02
N SER A 215 -3.79 11.35 -16.01
CA SER A 215 -3.14 12.64 -15.80
C SER A 215 -4.12 13.69 -15.25
N VAL A 216 -3.57 14.69 -14.56
CA VAL A 216 -4.27 15.95 -14.30
C VAL A 216 -4.00 16.92 -15.47
N ARG A 217 -4.64 18.08 -15.47
CA ARG A 217 -4.48 19.06 -16.54
C ARG A 217 -3.14 19.78 -16.45
N GLU A 218 -2.80 20.49 -17.51
CA GLU A 218 -1.69 21.44 -17.49
C GLU A 218 -1.93 22.51 -16.41
N GLY A 219 -0.87 22.86 -15.68
CA GLY A 219 -0.93 23.78 -14.53
C GLY A 219 -1.49 23.18 -13.23
N GLU A 220 -2.01 21.95 -13.25
CA GLU A 220 -2.43 21.23 -12.04
C GLU A 220 -1.30 20.37 -11.47
N SER A 221 -1.43 19.99 -10.20
CA SER A 221 -0.45 19.15 -9.52
C SER A 221 -1.07 17.94 -8.84
N ARG A 222 -0.42 16.79 -8.97
CA ARG A 222 -0.80 15.51 -8.37
C ARG A 222 0.43 14.73 -7.94
N ALA A 223 0.42 14.32 -6.68
CA ALA A 223 1.32 13.34 -6.09
C ALA A 223 0.49 12.22 -5.43
N SER A 224 1.13 11.15 -4.98
CA SER A 224 0.44 10.14 -4.18
C SER A 224 1.35 9.45 -3.19
N PHE A 225 0.81 9.15 -2.02
CA PHE A 225 1.46 8.34 -0.99
C PHE A 225 0.74 7.00 -0.88
N THR A 226 1.51 5.92 -0.78
CA THR A 226 0.97 4.55 -0.79
C THR A 226 1.61 3.69 0.29
N GLN A 227 0.83 2.79 0.88
CA GLN A 227 1.28 1.82 1.88
C GLN A 227 0.85 0.40 1.48
N TYR A 228 1.74 -0.58 1.63
CA TYR A 228 1.51 -1.94 1.17
C TYR A 228 2.45 -2.96 1.84
N ALA A 229 2.20 -4.25 1.57
CA ALA A 229 3.03 -5.34 2.06
C ALA A 229 3.37 -6.33 0.94
N ALA A 230 4.65 -6.70 0.84
CA ALA A 230 5.11 -7.71 -0.10
C ALA A 230 4.61 -9.11 0.32
N GLY A 231 4.03 -9.86 -0.62
CA GLY A 231 3.54 -11.22 -0.36
C GLY A 231 4.65 -12.21 0.01
N GLY A 232 5.89 -11.88 -0.36
CA GLY A 232 7.08 -12.59 0.11
C GLY A 232 7.18 -12.66 1.64
N ILE A 233 6.87 -11.56 2.34
CA ILE A 233 7.00 -11.50 3.81
C ILE A 233 6.10 -12.55 4.45
N PHE A 234 4.84 -12.62 4.01
CA PHE A 234 3.87 -13.62 4.49
C PHE A 234 4.37 -15.04 4.26
N ARG A 235 4.85 -15.34 3.05
CA ARG A 235 5.43 -16.67 2.75
C ARG A 235 6.62 -17.00 3.63
N TRP A 236 7.48 -16.03 3.93
CA TRP A 236 8.65 -16.22 4.79
C TRP A 236 8.25 -16.51 6.25
N VAL A 237 7.26 -15.78 6.78
CA VAL A 237 6.71 -16.01 8.13
C VAL A 237 5.98 -17.35 8.20
N ASP A 238 5.16 -17.68 7.19
CA ASP A 238 4.49 -18.97 7.10
C ASP A 238 5.51 -20.09 7.19
N ASN A 239 6.59 -20.03 6.40
CA ASN A 239 7.70 -20.99 6.38
C ASN A 239 8.47 -21.14 7.70
N GLY A 240 8.07 -20.46 8.78
CA GLY A 240 8.75 -20.50 10.08
C GLY A 240 9.85 -19.47 10.18
N CYS A 241 9.67 -18.31 9.56
CA CYS A 241 10.67 -17.23 9.52
C CYS A 241 11.97 -17.66 8.83
N GLN A 242 11.85 -18.34 7.69
CA GLN A 242 12.97 -18.86 6.92
C GLN A 242 12.68 -18.93 5.42
N ARG A 243 13.76 -19.08 4.63
CA ARG A 243 13.65 -19.25 3.17
C ARG A 243 12.86 -20.51 2.85
N GLN A 244 12.08 -20.46 1.77
CA GLN A 244 11.32 -21.61 1.31
C GLN A 244 12.21 -22.84 1.03
N ALA A 245 13.37 -22.64 0.43
CA ALA A 245 14.32 -23.73 0.17
C ALA A 245 14.82 -24.39 1.47
N VAL A 246 15.02 -23.61 2.54
CA VAL A 246 15.42 -24.13 3.85
C VAL A 246 14.25 -24.89 4.49
N PHE A 247 13.05 -24.33 4.42
CA PHE A 247 11.84 -24.99 4.93
C PHE A 247 11.57 -26.33 4.23
N GLN A 248 11.72 -26.39 2.90
CA GLN A 248 11.59 -27.63 2.14
C GLN A 248 12.62 -28.69 2.56
N GLN A 249 13.85 -28.29 2.89
CA GLN A 249 14.91 -29.21 3.34
C GLN A 249 14.67 -29.72 4.77
N ILE A 250 14.21 -28.85 5.68
CA ILE A 250 14.01 -29.19 7.09
C ILE A 250 12.72 -29.98 7.32
N ASP A 251 11.63 -29.61 6.62
CA ASP A 251 10.32 -30.23 6.79
C ASP A 251 9.62 -30.39 5.42
N PRO A 252 10.03 -31.41 4.62
CA PRO A 252 9.47 -31.65 3.30
C PRO A 252 7.98 -32.00 3.34
N VAL A 253 7.51 -32.66 4.40
CA VAL A 253 6.10 -33.06 4.54
C VAL A 253 5.20 -31.84 4.72
N SER A 254 5.52 -30.96 5.67
CA SER A 254 4.77 -29.71 5.85
C SER A 254 4.91 -28.78 4.66
N TYR A 255 6.06 -28.81 3.96
CA TYR A 255 6.26 -28.09 2.72
C TYR A 255 5.27 -28.53 1.64
N ASP A 256 5.19 -29.83 1.36
CA ASP A 256 4.30 -30.36 0.34
C ASP A 256 2.83 -30.08 0.67
N GLN A 257 2.43 -30.25 1.94
CA GLN A 257 1.09 -29.90 2.40
C GLN A 257 0.78 -28.42 2.09
N ARG A 258 1.69 -27.50 2.43
CA ARG A 258 1.48 -26.07 2.17
C ARG A 258 1.45 -25.74 0.68
N MET A 259 2.23 -26.43 -0.14
CA MET A 259 2.18 -26.25 -1.58
C MET A 259 0.83 -26.70 -2.15
N GLN A 260 0.21 -27.74 -1.59
CA GLN A 260 -1.18 -28.09 -1.92
C GLN A 260 -2.17 -27.03 -1.43
N GLU A 261 -2.09 -26.60 -0.18
CA GLU A 261 -2.99 -25.59 0.39
C GLU A 261 -2.95 -24.25 -0.37
N ARG A 262 -1.81 -23.92 -0.99
CA ARG A 262 -1.64 -22.71 -1.81
C ARG A 262 -2.46 -22.74 -3.10
N LYS A 263 -2.79 -23.92 -3.64
CA LYS A 263 -3.62 -24.05 -4.85
C LYS A 263 -5.00 -23.42 -4.64
N ASP A 264 -5.56 -23.62 -3.46
CA ASP A 264 -6.85 -23.06 -3.04
C ASP A 264 -6.70 -21.84 -2.12
N GLY A 265 -5.47 -21.34 -1.96
CA GLY A 265 -5.15 -20.22 -1.07
C GLY A 265 -5.89 -18.92 -1.42
N TRP A 266 -6.32 -18.77 -2.67
CA TRP A 266 -7.14 -17.63 -3.10
C TRP A 266 -8.52 -17.61 -2.42
N GLN A 267 -9.12 -18.78 -2.15
CA GLN A 267 -10.40 -18.88 -1.46
C GLN A 267 -10.26 -18.45 0.01
N LYS A 268 -9.21 -18.94 0.68
CA LYS A 268 -8.84 -18.50 2.04
C LYS A 268 -8.59 -16.98 2.08
N GLY A 269 -7.90 -16.47 1.05
CA GLY A 269 -7.63 -15.05 0.88
C GLY A 269 -8.91 -14.20 0.78
N LEU A 270 -9.87 -14.63 -0.04
CA LEU A 270 -11.16 -13.96 -0.21
C LEU A 270 -12.08 -14.09 1.01
N ALA A 271 -12.00 -15.20 1.76
CA ALA A 271 -12.77 -15.40 2.99
C ALA A 271 -12.39 -14.41 4.10
N MET A 272 -11.23 -13.77 4.00
CA MET A 272 -10.82 -12.68 4.89
C MET A 272 -11.43 -11.32 4.49
N TYR A 273 -12.08 -11.20 3.33
CA TYR A 273 -12.76 -9.97 2.96
C TYR A 273 -14.10 -9.89 3.69
N SER A 274 -14.46 -8.70 4.16
CA SER A 274 -15.78 -8.49 4.74
C SER A 274 -16.84 -8.46 3.66
N SER A 275 -18.01 -9.00 3.97
CA SER A 275 -19.25 -8.68 3.27
C SER A 275 -19.86 -7.38 3.80
N LEU A 276 -20.69 -6.73 2.99
CA LEU A 276 -21.43 -5.55 3.45
C LEU A 276 -22.34 -5.88 4.65
N ASN A 277 -22.96 -7.07 4.64
CA ASN A 277 -23.81 -7.52 5.74
C ASN A 277 -23.03 -7.64 7.05
N GLU A 278 -21.85 -8.27 7.04
CA GLU A 278 -21.01 -8.41 8.24
C GLU A 278 -20.67 -7.04 8.87
N LEU A 279 -20.36 -6.04 8.04
CA LEU A 279 -20.02 -4.68 8.48
C LEU A 279 -21.22 -3.93 9.07
N LEU A 280 -22.42 -4.15 8.52
CA LEU A 280 -23.64 -3.53 9.05
C LEU A 280 -24.04 -4.16 10.38
N THR A 281 -23.96 -5.48 10.52
CA THR A 281 -24.35 -6.20 11.74
C THR A 281 -23.41 -5.97 12.92
N THR A 282 -22.15 -5.61 12.68
CA THR A 282 -21.19 -5.28 13.75
C THR A 282 -21.36 -3.87 14.32
N SER A 283 -22.21 -3.04 13.70
CA SER A 283 -22.50 -1.67 14.16
C SER A 283 -23.64 -1.59 15.20
N ASP A 284 -24.35 -2.71 15.44
CA ASP A 284 -25.49 -2.81 16.36
C ASP A 284 -25.12 -3.44 17.73
N GLN A 285 -23.82 -3.55 18.05
CA GLN A 285 -23.28 -3.98 19.35
C GLN A 285 -22.35 -2.92 19.94
#